data_AF-A0A109KXA7-F1
#
_entry.id   AF-A0A109KXA7-F1
#
_cell.length_a   1.000
_cell.length_b   1.000
_cell.length_c   1.000
_cell.angle_alpha   90.00
_cell.angle_beta   90.00
_cell.angle_gamma   90.00
#
_symmetry.space_group_name_H-M   'P 1'
#
loop_
_entity.id
_entity.type
_entity.pdbx_description
1 polymer ?
#
loop_
_entity_poly.entity_id
_entity_poly.type
_entity_poly.pdbx_seq_one_letter_code
_entity_poly.pdbx_strand_id
1 'polypeptide(L)' 'MIDGTQTMTVYKPLKLIATEAAKLSVQLARSEQPTYSSQYDNGSKKVDTILLTPTPLTKANIDLLEKDGFYTKEQIAGQ' A
#
# COMPACT_ATOMS: atom_id res chain seq x y z
N MET A 1 -17.79 2.30 9.03
CA MET A 1 -16.93 3.49 9.32
C MET A 1 -17.67 4.78 9.09
N ILE A 2 -18.25 4.98 7.89
CA ILE A 2 -19.10 6.15 7.59
C ILE A 2 -20.44 6.06 8.32
N ASP A 3 -21.07 4.90 8.24
CA ASP A 3 -22.31 4.47 8.89
C ASP A 3 -22.17 4.11 10.39
N GLY A 4 -20.94 4.11 10.91
CA GLY A 4 -20.64 3.76 12.30
C GLY A 4 -20.54 2.26 12.64
N THR A 5 -20.70 1.33 11.69
CA THR A 5 -20.70 -0.13 11.99
C THR A 5 -19.31 -0.77 12.09
N GLN A 6 -18.30 -0.10 11.52
CA GLN A 6 -16.90 -0.52 11.52
C GLN A 6 -16.04 0.59 12.12
N THR A 7 -15.17 0.24 13.08
CA THR A 7 -14.31 1.19 13.81
C THR A 7 -13.15 1.70 12.96
N MET A 8 -12.42 0.80 12.31
CA MET A 8 -11.23 1.13 11.53
C MET A 8 -10.91 0.05 10.49
N THR A 9 -10.05 0.38 9.53
CA THR A 9 -9.37 -0.56 8.64
C THR A 9 -7.92 -0.12 8.45
N VAL A 10 -7.13 -0.88 7.71
CA VAL A 10 -5.75 -0.52 7.35
C VAL A 10 -5.67 -0.31 5.85
N TYR A 11 -5.40 0.92 5.45
CA TYR A 11 -5.21 1.26 4.04
C TYR A 11 -3.79 0.89 3.58
N LYS A 12 -3.72 0.16 2.46
CA LYS A 12 -2.49 -0.24 1.78
C LYS A 12 -2.56 0.30 0.34
N PRO A 13 -1.84 1.38 0.01
CA PRO A 13 -2.03 2.06 -1.28
C PRO A 13 -1.59 1.18 -2.46
N LEU A 14 -2.54 0.74 -3.28
CA LEU A 14 -2.24 -0.14 -4.43
C LEU A 14 -1.37 0.55 -5.48
N LYS A 15 -1.58 1.85 -5.72
CA LYS A 15 -0.77 2.64 -6.66
C LYS A 15 0.70 2.66 -6.25
N LEU A 16 0.98 2.83 -4.95
CA LEU A 16 2.34 2.79 -4.42
C LEU A 16 2.95 1.39 -4.58
N ILE A 17 2.23 0.34 -4.17
CA ILE A 17 2.70 -1.05 -4.29
C ILE A 17 3.05 -1.38 -5.75
N ALA A 18 2.14 -1.07 -6.69
CA ALA A 18 2.35 -1.34 -8.10
C ALA A 18 3.52 -0.55 -8.68
N THR A 19 3.65 0.73 -8.31
CA THR A 19 4.73 1.60 -8.78
C THR A 19 6.10 1.11 -8.29
N GLU A 20 6.24 0.78 -7.01
CA GLU A 20 7.49 0.28 -6.45
C GLU A 20 7.83 -1.11 -6.99
N ALA A 21 6.84 -1.99 -7.17
CA ALA A 21 7.05 -3.29 -7.80
C ALA A 21 7.53 -3.17 -9.26
N ALA A 22 6.95 -2.23 -10.03
CA ALA A 22 7.37 -1.98 -11.41
C ALA A 22 8.81 -1.43 -11.48
N LYS A 23 9.14 -0.45 -10.63
CA LYS A 23 10.51 0.09 -10.52
C LYS A 23 11.52 -1.02 -10.18
N LEU A 24 11.22 -1.81 -9.14
CA LEU A 24 12.04 -2.95 -8.72
C LEU A 24 12.25 -3.93 -9.87
N SER A 25 11.18 -4.27 -10.60
CA SER A 25 11.24 -5.19 -11.74
C SER A 25 12.14 -4.68 -12.86
N VAL A 26 12.08 -3.38 -13.18
CA VAL A 26 12.95 -2.75 -14.18
C VAL A 26 14.42 -2.75 -13.73
N GLN A 27 14.71 -2.43 -12.47
CA GLN A 27 16.06 -2.48 -11.91
C GLN A 27 16.65 -3.89 -12.02
N LEU A 28 15.90 -4.90 -11.59
CA LEU A 28 16.31 -6.30 -11.70
C LEU A 28 16.56 -6.71 -13.14
N ALA A 29 15.69 -6.32 -14.08
CA ALA A 29 15.86 -6.61 -15.51
C ALA A 29 17.13 -5.95 -16.10
N ARG A 30 17.55 -4.82 -15.54
CA ARG A 30 18.78 -4.11 -15.92
C ARG A 30 20.02 -4.59 -15.17
N SER A 31 19.90 -5.65 -14.35
CA SER A 31 20.98 -6.13 -13.47
C SER A 31 21.49 -5.07 -12.49
N GLU A 32 20.65 -4.08 -12.17
CA GLU A 32 20.91 -3.11 -11.11
C GLU A 32 20.59 -3.75 -9.76
N GLN A 33 21.28 -3.34 -8.69
CA GLN A 33 21.01 -3.82 -7.34
C GLN A 33 19.94 -2.94 -6.66
N PRO A 34 18.73 -3.46 -6.41
CA PRO A 34 17.68 -2.67 -5.77
C PRO A 34 17.96 -2.47 -4.29
N THR A 35 17.53 -1.33 -3.75
CA THR A 35 17.53 -1.09 -2.30
C THR A 35 16.41 -1.88 -1.64
N TYR A 36 16.67 -2.42 -0.45
CA TYR A 36 15.67 -3.07 0.40
C TYR A 36 15.63 -2.40 1.78
N SER A 37 14.52 -2.54 2.49
CA SER A 37 14.34 -1.96 3.83
C SER A 37 14.39 -3.01 4.95
N SER A 38 14.26 -4.30 4.61
CA SER A 38 14.30 -5.40 5.56
C SER A 38 14.64 -6.72 4.88
N GLN A 39 14.84 -7.76 5.68
CA GLN A 39 14.99 -9.14 5.21
C GLN A 39 13.96 -10.04 5.89
N TYR A 40 13.18 -10.78 5.11
CA TYR A 40 12.21 -11.76 5.61
C TYR A 40 12.69 -13.18 5.33
N ASP A 41 12.68 -14.03 6.35
CA ASP A 41 12.94 -15.47 6.17
C ASP A 41 11.70 -16.16 5.60
N ASN A 42 11.85 -16.82 4.45
CA ASN A 42 10.78 -17.59 3.82
C ASN A 42 10.88 -19.10 4.07
N GLY A 43 11.72 -19.52 5.02
CA GLY A 43 12.03 -20.93 5.34
C GLY A 43 13.13 -21.54 4.48
N SER A 44 13.60 -20.85 3.43
CA SER A 44 14.72 -21.30 2.58
C SER A 44 15.88 -20.31 2.60
N LYS A 45 15.59 -19.01 2.60
CA LYS A 45 16.59 -17.95 2.70
C LYS A 45 15.98 -16.68 3.29
N LYS A 46 16.87 -15.77 3.70
CA LYS A 46 16.51 -14.38 3.94
C LYS A 46 16.31 -13.67 2.60
N VAL A 47 15.13 -13.13 2.38
CA VAL A 47 14.71 -12.42 1.17
C VAL A 47 14.79 -10.93 1.42
N ASP A 48 15.61 -10.23 0.65
CA ASP A 48 15.65 -8.77 0.62
C ASP A 48 14.27 -8.24 0.23
N THR A 49 13.68 -7.43 1.10
CA THR A 49 12.28 -7.02 1.03
C THR A 49 12.14 -5.51 1.17
N ILE A 50 11.32 -4.92 0.31
CA ILE A 50 10.86 -3.53 0.44
C ILE A 50 9.54 -3.54 1.21
N LEU A 51 9.54 -2.94 2.40
CA LEU A 51 8.35 -2.83 3.25
C LEU A 51 7.75 -1.44 3.14
N LEU A 52 6.59 -1.36 2.50
CA LEU A 52 5.82 -0.14 2.39
C LEU A 52 4.95 0.05 3.64
N THR A 53 4.90 1.30 4.13
CA THR A 53 4.18 1.64 5.36
C THR A 53 2.67 1.75 5.08
N PRO A 54 1.83 0.93 5.73
CA PRO A 54 0.37 1.08 5.64
C PRO A 54 -0.11 2.27 6.48
N THR A 55 -1.35 2.72 6.24
CA THR A 55 -1.98 3.81 7.00
C THR A 55 -3.22 3.31 7.73
N PRO A 56 -3.33 3.45 9.07
CA PRO A 56 -4.57 3.21 9.78
C PRO A 56 -5.65 4.17 9.26
N LEU A 57 -6.78 3.61 8.84
CA LEU A 57 -7.89 4.35 8.27
C LEU A 57 -9.08 4.28 9.23
N THR A 58 -9.63 5.45 9.51
CA THR A 58 -10.75 5.70 10.43
C THR A 58 -11.69 6.69 9.79
N LYS A 59 -12.83 6.99 10.43
CA LYS A 59 -13.73 8.06 9.98
C LYS A 59 -13.05 9.42 9.89
N ALA A 60 -12.03 9.69 10.72
CA ALA A 60 -11.35 10.97 10.79
C ALA A 60 -10.40 11.26 9.60
N ASN A 61 -10.01 10.23 8.85
CA ASN A 61 -9.04 10.37 7.75
C ASN A 61 -9.44 9.58 6.49
N ILE A 62 -10.73 9.25 6.32
CA ILE A 62 -11.22 8.46 5.18
C ILE A 62 -11.14 9.22 3.84
N ASP A 63 -11.06 10.55 3.89
CA ASP A 63 -10.81 11.44 2.76
C ASP A 63 -9.46 11.16 2.08
N LEU A 64 -8.55 10.45 2.75
CA LEU A 64 -7.32 9.94 2.14
C LEU A 64 -7.60 9.07 0.89
N LEU A 65 -8.67 8.27 0.90
CA LEU A 65 -9.01 7.39 -0.23
C LEU A 65 -9.39 8.19 -1.48
N GLU A 66 -10.02 9.35 -1.29
CA GLU A 66 -10.33 10.27 -2.38
C GLU A 66 -9.09 11.00 -2.86
N LYS A 67 -8.27 11.52 -1.94
CA LYS A 67 -7.02 12.22 -2.25
C LYS A 67 -6.04 11.33 -3.02
N ASP A 68 -5.97 10.05 -2.66
CA ASP A 68 -5.17 9.05 -3.38
C ASP A 68 -5.84 8.59 -4.69
N GLY A 69 -7.08 9.03 -4.95
CA GLY A 69 -7.87 8.67 -6.12
C GLY A 69 -8.16 7.17 -6.17
N PHE A 70 -8.34 6.54 -5.01
CA PHE A 70 -8.73 5.15 -4.86
C PHE A 70 -10.26 4.99 -4.99
N TYR A 71 -11.01 5.92 -4.41
CA TYR A 71 -12.47 6.04 -4.57
C TYR A 71 -12.86 7.50 -4.84
N THR A 72 -14.02 7.70 -5.48
CA THR A 72 -14.66 9.03 -5.54
C THR A 72 -15.41 9.34 -4.24
N LYS A 73 -15.81 10.60 -4.05
CA LYS A 73 -16.64 11.00 -2.90
C LYS A 73 -17.96 10.24 -2.86
N GLU A 74 -18.58 10.04 -4.02
CA GLU A 74 -19.86 9.35 -4.16
C GLU A 74 -19.73 7.90 -3.71
N GLN A 75 -18.66 7.20 -4.16
CA GLN A 75 -18.36 5.84 -3.73
C GLN A 75 -18.12 5.73 -2.22
N ILE A 76 -17.45 6.71 -1.60
CA ILE A 76 -17.24 6.74 -0.15
C ILE A 76 -18.55 7.00 0.60
N ALA A 77 -19.42 7.86 0.06
CA ALA A 77 -20.73 8.17 0.63
C ALA A 77 -21.76 7.04 0.43
N GLY A 78 -21.47 6.07 -0.44
CA GLY A 78 -22.38 4.98 -0.78
C GLY A 78 -23.49 5.37 -1.76
N GLN A 79 -23.20 6.32 -2.67
CA GLN A 79 -24.11 6.81 -3.71
C GLN A 79 -23.73 6.28 -5.10
#